data_AF-A0A1I1Q5Z0-F1
#
_entry.id   AF-A0A1I1Q5Z0-F1
#
_cell.length_a   1.000
_cell.length_b   1.000
_cell.length_c   1.000
_cell.angle_alpha   90.00
_cell.angle_beta   90.00
_cell.angle_gamma   90.00
#
_symmetry.space_group_name_H-M   'P 1'
#
loop_
_entity.id
_entity.type
_entity.pdbx_description
1 polymer ?
#
loop_
_entity_poly.entity_id
_entity_poly.type
_entity_poly.pdbx_seq_one_letter_code
_entity_poly.pdbx_strand_id
1 'polypeptide(L)'
;MTIELNKEYKIEFKQYFESSWFGNLLINEIDHEFTFDDAGDINWLEIKNRLLYFINHHNEIIEMTNNGIKNYLNTSLGWKQIEAYDLECVIIPLNSDREDDFIIHPIFILDPYVQWYIYIYDNEGPRLRKVTRE
;
A
#
# COMPACT_ATOMS: atom_id res chain seq x y z
N MET A 1 -9.27 16.91 -1.33
CA MET A 1 -7.92 17.49 -1.51
C MET A 1 -7.35 16.98 -2.82
N THR A 2 -6.59 17.78 -3.54
CA THR A 2 -6.04 17.37 -4.84
C THR A 2 -4.53 17.47 -4.80
N ILE A 3 -3.85 16.37 -5.15
CA ILE A 3 -2.37 16.33 -5.22
C ILE A 3 -1.96 16.19 -6.68
N GLU A 4 -1.16 17.13 -7.15
CA GLU A 4 -0.45 17.03 -8.43
C GLU A 4 0.92 16.40 -8.19
N LEU A 5 1.14 15.22 -8.77
CA LEU A 5 2.35 14.42 -8.56
C LEU A 5 3.42 14.80 -9.59
N ASN A 6 3.04 14.80 -10.87
CA ASN A 6 3.85 15.30 -11.98
C ASN A 6 2.93 15.78 -13.13
N LYS A 7 3.47 16.02 -14.34
CA LYS A 7 2.65 16.47 -15.48
C LYS A 7 1.57 15.47 -15.93
N GLU A 8 1.70 14.21 -15.55
CA GLU A 8 0.87 13.10 -16.02
C GLU A 8 -0.09 12.58 -14.93
N TYR A 9 0.29 12.70 -13.66
CA TYR A 9 -0.46 12.13 -12.55
C TYR A 9 -1.04 13.19 -11.62
N LYS A 10 -2.36 13.07 -11.41
CA LYS A 10 -3.15 13.86 -10.47
C LYS A 10 -4.12 12.94 -9.75
N ILE A 11 -4.18 13.05 -8.44
CA ILE A 11 -5.11 12.30 -7.59
C ILE A 11 -6.01 13.27 -6.83
N GLU A 12 -7.31 12.99 -6.86
CA GLU A 12 -8.31 13.69 -6.05
C GLU A 12 -8.66 12.80 -4.85
N PHE A 13 -8.20 13.21 -3.68
CA PHE A 13 -8.55 12.59 -2.42
C PHE A 13 -9.90 13.09 -1.92
N LYS A 14 -10.80 12.14 -1.68
CA LYS A 14 -12.12 12.35 -1.09
C LYS A 14 -12.16 11.73 0.29
N GLN A 15 -12.90 12.35 1.20
CA GLN A 15 -13.08 11.81 2.54
C GLN A 15 -14.27 10.85 2.50
N TYR A 16 -14.08 9.62 2.99
CA TYR A 16 -15.14 8.63 3.20
C TYR A 16 -15.38 8.52 4.71
N PHE A 17 -16.60 8.82 5.15
CA PHE A 17 -16.93 9.01 6.58
C PHE A 17 -16.07 10.08 7.29
N GLU A 18 -16.26 10.28 8.59
CA GLU A 18 -15.55 11.34 9.34
C GLU A 18 -14.05 11.06 9.57
N SER A 19 -13.50 9.92 9.10
CA SER A 19 -12.19 9.44 9.58
C SER A 19 -11.24 8.84 8.54
N SER A 20 -11.58 8.79 7.25
CA SER A 20 -10.65 8.21 6.25
C SER A 20 -10.69 8.96 4.92
N TRP A 21 -9.55 8.97 4.23
CA TRP A 21 -9.36 9.54 2.91
C TRP A 21 -9.06 8.44 1.91
N PHE A 22 -9.55 8.60 0.68
CA PHE A 22 -9.26 7.71 -0.44
C PHE A 22 -9.10 8.48 -1.75
N GLY A 23 -8.28 7.97 -2.65
CA GLY A 23 -8.12 8.51 -4.00
C GLY A 23 -7.55 7.46 -4.94
N ASN A 24 -7.98 7.50 -6.19
CA ASN A 24 -7.58 6.50 -7.18
C ASN A 24 -6.54 7.07 -8.15
N LEU A 25 -5.63 6.22 -8.60
CA LEU A 25 -4.67 6.52 -9.64
C LEU A 25 -4.44 5.32 -10.55
N LEU A 26 -4.61 5.53 -11.85
CA LEU A 26 -4.29 4.54 -12.87
C LEU A 26 -2.76 4.52 -13.12
N ILE A 27 -2.11 3.41 -12.81
CA ILE A 27 -0.68 3.19 -13.06
C ILE A 27 -0.55 1.89 -13.86
N ASN A 28 0.10 1.94 -15.02
CA ASN A 28 0.32 0.75 -15.87
C ASN A 28 -0.93 -0.11 -16.10
N GLU A 29 -2.08 0.54 -16.39
CA GLU A 29 -3.38 -0.10 -16.62
C GLU A 29 -4.05 -0.74 -15.38
N ILE A 30 -3.49 -0.54 -14.19
CA ILE A 30 -4.06 -0.99 -12.90
C ILE A 30 -4.57 0.24 -12.14
N ASP A 31 -5.83 0.21 -11.70
CA ASP A 31 -6.37 1.28 -10.85
C ASP A 31 -5.97 1.02 -9.40
N HIS A 32 -5.19 1.92 -8.82
CA HIS A 32 -4.78 1.82 -7.43
C HIS A 32 -5.60 2.76 -6.56
N GLU A 33 -6.27 2.22 -5.55
CA GLU A 33 -6.90 2.99 -4.48
C GLU A 33 -5.88 3.24 -3.36
N PHE A 34 -5.52 4.50 -3.15
CA PHE A 34 -4.72 4.93 -2.02
C PHE A 34 -5.62 5.38 -0.88
N THR A 35 -5.43 4.82 0.32
CA THR A 35 -6.22 5.15 1.50
C THR A 35 -5.37 5.51 2.71
N PHE A 36 -5.90 6.35 3.59
CA PHE A 36 -5.30 6.65 4.90
C PHE A 36 -6.33 7.24 5.87
N ASP A 37 -6.13 6.97 7.16
CA ASP A 37 -6.99 7.52 8.21
C ASP A 37 -6.68 8.99 8.49
N ASP A 38 -7.71 9.74 8.86
CA ASP A 38 -7.61 11.12 9.30
C ASP A 38 -6.97 11.18 10.69
N ALA A 39 -5.66 11.47 10.73
CA ALA A 39 -4.91 11.67 11.96
C ALA A 39 -4.94 13.14 12.44
N GLY A 40 -5.82 13.99 11.90
CA GLY A 40 -5.87 15.42 12.17
C GLY A 40 -5.02 16.22 11.18
N ASP A 41 -3.80 16.60 11.57
CA ASP A 41 -2.92 17.41 10.72
C ASP A 41 -2.25 16.54 9.63
N ILE A 42 -2.96 16.33 8.52
CA ILE A 42 -2.46 15.56 7.38
C ILE A 42 -1.30 16.32 6.70
N ASN A 43 -0.11 15.71 6.72
CA ASN A 43 1.05 16.22 5.99
C ASN A 43 0.94 15.86 4.49
N TRP A 44 0.24 16.69 3.72
CA TRP A 44 0.01 16.47 2.30
C TRP A 44 1.29 16.44 1.44
N LEU A 45 2.37 17.09 1.88
CA LEU A 45 3.67 17.01 1.20
C LEU A 45 4.27 15.60 1.34
N GLU A 46 4.13 15.00 2.51
CA GLU A 46 4.60 13.64 2.75
C GLU A 46 3.80 12.63 1.93
N ILE A 47 2.47 12.76 1.91
CA ILE A 47 1.60 11.94 1.04
C ILE A 47 2.03 12.06 -0.42
N LYS A 48 2.29 13.27 -0.89
CA LYS A 48 2.79 13.51 -2.25
C LYS A 48 4.11 12.77 -2.52
N ASN A 49 5.08 12.87 -1.61
CA ASN A 49 6.38 12.23 -1.77
C ASN A 49 6.26 10.70 -1.81
N ARG A 50 5.41 10.14 -0.96
CA ARG A 50 5.13 8.71 -0.90
C ARG A 50 4.45 8.20 -2.17
N LEU A 51 3.44 8.90 -2.66
CA LEU A 51 2.80 8.57 -3.94
C LEU A 51 3.82 8.60 -5.11
N LEU A 52 4.69 9.61 -5.15
CA LEU A 52 5.77 9.68 -6.14
C LEU A 52 6.73 8.50 -6.04
N TYR A 53 7.10 8.12 -4.82
CA TYR A 53 7.93 6.94 -4.59
C TYR A 53 7.25 5.67 -5.12
N PHE A 54 5.98 5.45 -4.77
CA PHE A 54 5.21 4.29 -5.23
C PHE A 54 5.14 4.24 -6.76
N ILE A 55 4.88 5.36 -7.42
CA ILE A 55 4.87 5.44 -8.90
C ILE A 55 6.23 5.07 -9.49
N ASN A 56 7.32 5.63 -8.95
CA ASN A 56 8.66 5.42 -9.47
C ASN A 56 9.15 3.97 -9.28
N HIS A 57 8.69 3.30 -8.23
CA HIS A 57 9.07 1.92 -7.88
C HIS A 57 7.93 0.92 -8.08
N HIS A 58 6.88 1.30 -8.83
CA HIS A 58 5.63 0.54 -8.92
C HIS A 58 5.87 -0.94 -9.23
N ASN A 59 6.60 -1.24 -10.31
CA ASN A 59 6.81 -2.62 -10.73
C ASN A 59 7.60 -3.45 -9.69
N GLU A 60 8.60 -2.84 -9.05
CA GLU A 60 9.42 -3.47 -8.01
C GLU A 60 8.57 -3.80 -6.77
N ILE A 61 7.78 -2.83 -6.30
CA ILE A 61 6.88 -3.01 -5.14
C ILE A 61 5.88 -4.14 -5.42
N ILE A 62 5.24 -4.15 -6.59
CA ILE A 62 4.24 -5.14 -6.99
C ILE A 62 4.87 -6.54 -7.09
N GLU A 63 6.04 -6.67 -7.73
CA GLU A 63 6.76 -7.95 -7.85
C GLU A 63 7.18 -8.49 -6.48
N MET A 64 7.82 -7.64 -5.67
CA MET A 64 8.23 -7.99 -4.31
C MET A 64 7.03 -8.41 -3.46
N THR A 65 5.89 -7.73 -3.63
CA THR A 65 4.66 -8.07 -2.91
C THR A 65 4.14 -9.43 -3.24
N ASN A 66 4.00 -9.70 -4.52
CA ASN A 66 3.51 -10.98 -5.00
C ASN A 66 4.43 -12.13 -4.52
N ASN A 67 5.75 -11.93 -4.59
CA ASN A 67 6.73 -12.92 -4.15
C ASN A 67 6.73 -13.12 -2.62
N GLY A 68 6.64 -12.02 -1.85
CA GLY A 68 6.58 -12.05 -0.39
C GLY A 68 5.38 -12.84 0.13
N ILE A 69 4.18 -12.55 -0.41
CA ILE A 69 2.96 -13.25 -0.03
C ILE A 69 3.04 -14.73 -0.42
N LYS A 70 3.42 -15.04 -1.68
CA LYS A 70 3.59 -16.42 -2.16
C LYS A 70 4.52 -17.23 -1.24
N ASN A 71 5.67 -16.65 -0.90
CA ASN A 71 6.66 -17.32 -0.05
C ASN A 71 6.09 -17.65 1.33
N TYR A 72 5.36 -16.73 1.96
CA TYR A 72 4.78 -17.00 3.27
C TYR A 72 3.66 -18.02 3.26
N LEU A 73 2.73 -17.94 2.31
CA LEU A 73 1.64 -18.91 2.20
C LEU A 73 2.20 -20.33 2.03
N ASN A 74 3.23 -20.48 1.19
CA ASN A 74 3.88 -21.76 0.94
C ASN A 74 4.69 -22.27 2.14
N THR A 75 5.43 -21.40 2.83
CA THR A 75 6.38 -21.81 3.88
C THR A 75 5.80 -21.85 5.29
N SER A 76 4.89 -20.93 5.62
CA SER A 76 4.38 -20.74 6.98
C SER A 76 3.01 -21.39 7.19
N LEU A 77 2.13 -21.37 6.18
CA LEU A 77 0.77 -21.91 6.29
C LEU A 77 0.59 -23.27 5.58
N GLY A 78 1.54 -23.67 4.73
CA GLY A 78 1.45 -24.90 3.93
C GLY A 78 0.32 -24.88 2.90
N TRP A 79 -0.20 -23.70 2.58
CA TRP A 79 -1.27 -23.51 1.60
C TRP A 79 -0.69 -23.52 0.19
N LYS A 80 -1.33 -24.26 -0.72
CA LYS A 80 -0.95 -24.24 -2.15
C LYS A 80 -1.66 -23.07 -2.84
N GLN A 81 -0.85 -22.21 -3.46
CA GLN A 81 -1.21 -21.17 -4.45
C GLN A 81 -2.65 -20.62 -4.38
N ILE A 82 -2.78 -19.48 -3.71
CA ILE A 82 -3.88 -18.55 -3.93
C ILE A 82 -3.36 -17.50 -4.92
N GLU A 83 -3.97 -17.42 -6.11
CA GLU A 83 -3.47 -16.62 -7.25
C GLU A 83 -4.01 -15.19 -7.33
N ALA A 84 -4.67 -14.67 -6.29
CA ALA A 84 -5.19 -13.30 -6.32
C ALA A 84 -4.83 -12.54 -5.03
N TYR A 85 -4.05 -11.47 -5.20
CA TYR A 85 -3.66 -10.49 -4.17
C TYR A 85 -4.18 -9.12 -4.56
N ASP A 86 -4.57 -8.29 -3.57
CA ASP A 86 -5.18 -6.97 -3.84
C ASP A 86 -4.06 -5.97 -3.96
N LEU A 87 -3.44 -6.01 -5.13
CA LEU A 87 -2.40 -5.05 -5.47
C LEU A 87 -3.01 -3.69 -5.84
N GLU A 88 -4.34 -3.58 -5.86
CA GLU A 88 -5.09 -2.38 -6.22
C GLU A 88 -5.26 -1.49 -4.96
N CYS A 89 -5.48 -2.05 -3.77
CA CYS A 89 -5.62 -1.26 -2.54
C CYS A 89 -4.29 -1.04 -1.80
N VAL A 90 -3.91 0.23 -1.60
CA VAL A 90 -2.68 0.67 -0.92
C VAL A 90 -3.01 1.60 0.24
N ILE A 91 -2.68 1.21 1.48
CA ILE A 91 -2.80 2.07 2.66
C ILE A 91 -1.50 2.84 2.90
N ILE A 92 -1.62 4.12 3.23
CA ILE A 92 -0.55 5.07 3.54
C ILE A 92 -0.66 5.45 5.03
N PRO A 93 -0.06 4.70 5.98
CA PRO A 93 -0.18 5.02 7.41
C PRO A 93 0.37 6.41 7.73
N LEU A 94 -0.35 7.17 8.56
CA LEU A 94 0.06 8.50 9.02
C LEU A 94 0.71 8.52 10.41
N ASN A 95 0.76 7.37 11.09
CA ASN A 95 1.40 7.28 12.41
C ASN A 95 2.93 7.26 12.27
N SER A 96 3.63 7.85 13.24
CA SER A 96 5.09 8.02 13.21
C SER A 96 5.87 6.71 13.17
N ASP A 97 5.33 5.64 13.73
CA ASP A 97 6.01 4.34 13.82
C ASP A 97 6.05 3.61 12.47
N ARG A 98 5.27 4.09 11.50
CA ARG A 98 5.01 3.49 10.19
C ARG A 98 4.96 4.55 9.10
N GLU A 99 5.64 5.68 9.33
CA GLU A 99 5.67 6.78 8.37
C GLU A 99 6.24 6.33 7.03
N ASP A 100 7.16 5.36 7.06
CA ASP A 100 7.86 4.74 5.94
C ASP A 100 7.10 3.59 5.28
N ASP A 101 5.87 3.27 5.70
CA ASP A 101 5.17 2.06 5.25
C ASP A 101 4.22 2.28 4.05
N PHE A 102 4.09 1.33 3.14
CA PHE A 102 2.88 1.08 2.35
C PHE A 102 2.27 -0.25 2.78
N ILE A 103 0.96 -0.31 3.02
CA ILE A 103 0.28 -1.58 3.32
C ILE A 103 -0.49 -2.01 2.08
N ILE A 104 -0.20 -3.21 1.58
CA ILE A 104 -0.92 -3.80 0.45
C ILE A 104 -1.65 -5.05 0.93
N HIS A 105 -2.93 -5.11 0.60
CA HIS A 105 -3.86 -6.09 1.15
C HIS A 105 -3.91 -7.34 0.24
N PRO A 106 -4.01 -8.59 0.73
CA PRO A 106 -4.33 -9.71 -0.16
C PRO A 106 -5.85 -9.75 -0.47
N ILE A 107 -6.26 -10.03 -1.73
CA ILE A 107 -7.68 -10.16 -2.17
C ILE A 107 -8.41 -11.23 -1.36
N PHE A 108 -7.72 -12.33 -1.03
CA PHE A 108 -8.34 -13.50 -0.41
C PHE A 108 -8.24 -13.47 1.12
N ILE A 109 -9.29 -12.94 1.76
CA ILE A 109 -9.58 -13.18 3.17
C ILE A 109 -10.61 -14.31 3.25
N LEU A 110 -10.16 -15.56 3.27
CA LEU A 110 -10.92 -16.63 3.94
C LEU A 110 -10.50 -16.75 5.41
N ASP A 111 -9.42 -16.09 5.80
CA ASP A 111 -8.91 -16.13 7.16
C ASP A 111 -8.57 -14.71 7.67
N PRO A 112 -9.34 -14.16 8.63
CA PRO A 112 -9.04 -12.87 9.27
C PRO A 112 -7.73 -12.88 10.10
N TYR A 113 -7.08 -14.04 10.25
CA TYR A 113 -5.85 -14.24 11.02
C TYR A 113 -4.56 -14.19 10.17
N VAL A 114 -4.64 -14.05 8.84
CA VAL A 114 -3.45 -13.96 7.96
C VAL A 114 -3.09 -12.51 7.68
N GLN A 115 -1.86 -12.11 8.03
CA GLN A 115 -1.45 -10.71 7.98
C GLN A 115 -0.52 -10.29 6.85
N TRP A 116 -0.85 -9.07 6.43
CA TRP A 116 -0.19 -8.00 5.68
C TRP A 116 1.34 -8.07 5.56
N TYR A 117 1.81 -7.89 4.33
CA TYR A 117 3.16 -7.45 4.03
C TYR A 117 3.15 -5.93 3.92
N ILE A 118 4.02 -5.33 4.70
CA ILE A 118 4.26 -3.90 4.71
C ILE A 118 5.49 -3.65 3.84
N TYR A 119 5.46 -2.62 3.01
CA TYR A 119 6.64 -2.15 2.28
C TYR A 119 7.20 -0.94 2.98
N ILE A 120 8.46 -1.00 3.37
CA ILE A 120 9.19 0.19 3.77
C ILE A 120 9.65 0.88 2.48
N TYR A 121 9.34 2.18 2.35
CA TYR A 121 10.06 3.07 1.46
C TYR A 121 11.16 3.76 2.27
N ASP A 122 12.39 3.27 2.14
CA ASP A 122 13.56 3.93 2.71
C ASP A 122 14.49 4.40 1.58
N ASN A 123 15.52 5.17 1.95
CA ASN A 123 16.50 5.67 0.97
C ASN A 123 17.32 4.55 0.28
N GLU A 124 17.18 3.30 0.71
CA GLU A 124 17.88 2.13 0.19
C GLU A 124 17.00 1.27 -0.74
N GLY A 125 15.74 1.66 -0.96
CA GLY A 125 14.80 1.03 -1.89
C GLY A 125 13.65 0.26 -1.19
N PRO A 126 12.72 -0.33 -1.95
CA PRO A 126 11.56 -0.99 -1.38
C PRO A 126 11.98 -2.25 -0.59
N ARG A 127 11.42 -2.44 0.60
CA ARG A 127 11.71 -3.60 1.47
C ARG A 127 10.46 -4.23 2.05
N LEU A 128 10.46 -5.55 2.14
CA LEU A 128 9.39 -6.32 2.79
C LEU A 128 9.56 -6.35 4.31
N ARG A 129 8.54 -5.90 5.04
CA ARG A 129 8.42 -6.06 6.49
C ARG A 129 7.24 -6.98 6.80
N LYS A 130 7.52 -8.07 7.52
CA LYS A 130 6.47 -8.94 8.07
C LYS A 130 5.94 -8.33 9.35
N VAL A 131 4.61 -8.17 9.46
CA VAL A 131 3.97 -7.77 10.72
C VAL A 131 2.99 -8.82 11.19
N THR A 132 3.17 -9.23 12.44
CA THR A 132 2.25 -10.07 13.20
C THR A 132 1.33 -9.19 14.07
N ARG A 133 0.05 -9.56 14.19
CA ARG A 133 -1.04 -8.97 14.97
C ARG A 133 -0.87 -9.82 16.18
N GLU A 134 -0.39 -9.18 17.22
CA GLU A 134 -0.58 -9.70 18.55
C GLU A 134 -2.08 -9.87 18.83
#